data_AF-A0A413YR53-F1
#
_entry.id   AF-A0A413YR53-F1
#
_cell.length_a   1.000
_cell.length_b   1.000
_cell.length_c   1.000
_cell.angle_alpha   90.00
_cell.angle_beta   90.00
_cell.angle_gamma   90.00
#
_symmetry.space_group_name_H-M   'P 1'
#
loop_
_entity.id
_entity.type
_entity.pdbx_description
1 polymer ?
#
loop_
_entity_poly.entity_id
_entity_poly.type
_entity_poly.pdbx_seq_one_letter_code
_entity_poly.pdbx_strand_id
1 'polypeptide(L)' 'MNRTRCKWCLGDELLLSYHDQEWGVLLHNDKKHFEYITLEVM' A
#
# COMPACT_ATOMS: atom_id res chain seq x y z
N MET A 1 -17.12 8.77 -9.62
CA MET A 1 -15.81 9.33 -10.05
C MET A 1 -14.87 8.16 -10.32
N ASN A 2 -14.45 7.96 -11.57
CA ASN A 2 -13.48 6.92 -11.88
C ASN A 2 -12.11 7.38 -11.37
N ARG A 3 -11.67 6.84 -10.24
CA ARG A 3 -10.41 7.21 -9.61
C ARG A 3 -9.28 6.56 -10.41
N THR A 4 -8.46 7.35 -11.10
CA THR A 4 -7.30 6.82 -11.82
C THR A 4 -6.34 6.20 -10.82
N ARG A 5 -6.06 4.90 -10.96
CA ARG A 5 -5.14 4.15 -10.10
C ARG A 5 -3.81 3.90 -10.80
N CYS A 6 -2.76 3.64 -10.02
CA CYS A 6 -1.49 3.21 -10.56
C CYS A 6 -1.65 1.86 -11.28
N LYS A 7 -0.87 1.64 -12.36
CA LYS A 7 -1.02 0.44 -13.19
C LYS A 7 -0.68 -0.86 -12.45
N TRP A 8 0.21 -0.78 -11.45
CA TRP A 8 0.72 -1.95 -10.74
C TRP A 8 -0.30 -2.61 -9.79
N CYS A 9 -1.35 -1.89 -9.39
CA CYS A 9 -2.39 -2.46 -8.53
C CYS A 9 -3.58 -3.03 -9.30
N LEU A 10 -3.63 -2.88 -10.63
CA LEU A 10 -4.79 -3.30 -11.42
C LEU A 10 -4.79 -4.83 -11.64
N GLY A 11 -5.97 -5.45 -11.51
CA GLY A 11 -6.16 -6.88 -11.82
C GLY A 11 -6.03 -7.82 -10.61
N ASP A 12 -5.72 -7.29 -9.43
CA ASP A 12 -5.64 -8.04 -8.18
C ASP A 12 -6.37 -7.26 -7.07
N GLU A 13 -7.37 -7.86 -6.44
CA GLU A 13 -8.19 -7.21 -5.41
C GLU A 13 -7.40 -6.90 -4.13
N LEU A 14 -6.42 -7.73 -3.78
CA LEU A 14 -5.55 -7.51 -2.63
C LEU A 14 -4.64 -6.30 -2.88
N LEU A 15 -4.01 -6.24 -4.05
CA LEU A 15 -3.15 -5.10 -4.41
C LEU A 15 -3.95 -3.81 -4.57
N LEU A 16 -5.20 -3.88 -5.06
CA LEU A 16 -6.13 -2.75 -5.09
C LEU A 16 -6.41 -2.21 -3.70
N SER A 17 -6.73 -3.09 -2.74
CA SER A 17 -7.01 -2.69 -1.36
C SER A 17 -5.77 -2.06 -0.71
N TYR A 18 -4.61 -2.69 -0.87
CA TYR A 18 -3.35 -2.16 -0.36
C TYR A 18 -3.01 -0.78 -0.96
N HIS A 19 -3.16 -0.62 -2.28
CA HIS A 19 -2.96 0.66 -2.95
C HIS A 19 -3.88 1.76 -2.43
N ASP A 20 -5.17 1.46 -2.30
CA ASP A 20 -6.17 2.47 -1.98
C ASP A 20 -6.16 2.87 -0.49
N GLN A 21 -5.66 2.01 0.41
CA GLN A 21 -5.78 2.19 1.86
C GLN A 21 -4.46 2.36 2.60
N GLU A 22 -3.36 1.82 2.06
CA GLU A 22 -2.07 1.77 2.78
C GLU A 22 -0.96 2.48 2.01
N TRP A 23 -0.88 2.27 0.69
CA TRP A 23 0.23 2.77 -0.11
C TRP A 23 0.23 4.30 -0.23
N GLY A 24 1.31 4.94 0.21
CA GLY A 24 1.45 6.40 0.17
C GLY A 24 0.62 7.17 1.21
N VAL A 25 -0.04 6.46 2.13
CA VAL A 25 -0.77 7.07 3.25
C VAL A 25 0.21 7.40 4.38
N LEU A 26 0.11 8.60 4.94
CA LEU A 26 0.94 9.02 6.07
C LEU A 26 0.74 8.09 7.28
N LEU A 27 1.85 7.58 7.81
CA LEU A 27 1.87 6.71 8.97
C LEU A 27 2.79 7.30 10.05
N HIS A 28 2.33 7.30 11.30
CA HIS A 28 3.07 7.80 12.46
C HIS A 28 3.28 6.74 13.56
N ASN A 29 3.06 5.47 13.23
CA ASN A 29 3.23 4.35 14.16
C ASN A 29 4.55 3.64 13.86
N ASP A 30 5.51 3.76 14.78
CA ASP A 30 6.87 3.22 14.61
C ASP A 30 6.91 1.70 14.44
N LYS A 31 6.03 0.96 15.12
CA LYS A 31 5.96 -0.50 14.97
C LYS A 31 5.51 -0.90 13.56
N LYS A 32 4.53 -0.19 13.00
CA LYS A 32 4.09 -0.42 11.62
C LYS A 32 5.15 0.00 10.59
N HIS A 33 5.91 1.07 10.86
CA HIS A 33 7.05 1.40 10.01
C HIS A 33 8.09 0.29 9.99
N PHE A 34 8.43 -0.28 11.14
CA PHE A 34 9.35 -1.41 11.20
C PHE A 34 8.81 -2.65 10.45
N GLU A 35 7.52 -2.93 10.57
CA GLU A 35 6.85 -4.00 9.82
C GLU A 35 6.98 -3.79 8.30
N TYR A 36 6.63 -2.62 7.78
CA TYR A 36 6.72 -2.34 6.35
C TYR A 36 8.17 -2.38 5.84
N ILE A 37 9.13 -1.79 6.56
CA ILE A 37 10.56 -1.87 6.18
C ILE A 37 11.03 -3.33 6.13
N THR A 38 10.58 -4.16 7.08
CA THR A 38 10.94 -5.58 7.12
C THR A 38 10.36 -6.35 5.92
N LEU A 39 9.12 -6.04 5.53
CA LEU A 39 8.47 -6.67 4.36
C LEU A 39 9.13 -6.28 3.03
N GLU A 40 9.69 -5.08 2.92
CA GLU A 40 10.37 -4.61 1.69
C GLU A 40 11.72 -5.28 1.43
N VAL A 41 12.37 -5.82 2.48
CA VAL A 41 13.71 -6.44 2.36
C VAL A 41 13.68 -7.96 2.23
N MET A 42 12.50 -8.58 2.35
CA MET A 42 12.29 -10.03 2.20
C MET A 42 11.95 -10.40 0.75
#